data_AF-A0A498MAR4-F1
#
_entry.id   AF-A0A498MAR4-F1
#
_cell.length_a   1.000
_cell.length_b   1.000
_cell.length_c   1.000
_cell.angle_alpha   90.00
_cell.angle_beta   90.00
_cell.angle_gamma   90.00
#
_symmetry.space_group_name_H-M   'P 1'
#
loop_
_entity.id
_entity.type
_entity.pdbx_description
1 polymer ?
#
loop_
_entity_poly.entity_id
_entity_poly.type
_entity_poly.pdbx_seq_one_letter_code
_entity_poly.pdbx_strand_id
1 'polypeptide(L)'
;MKLHRAKRAAAKPPQLDCRQLANADRRQEFQLALSNQFAQLADSEDVDEEEQKIAEAIIDSTCPLCPPIRRRTQPWISEKCLDLVGERKKAKLVYFERYRQLNWDIRRMMKRDREAFWDQVAHDLEEAALRHEYRTLYRTLRGLSGKSKSTNDNIKKADGTFVRSTAERLQRWKEFFDGLYNHDPPQGPPAAPPVIDLPPTPMSDAEPTLK
;
A
#
# COMPACT_ATOMS: atom_id res chain seq x y z
N MET A 1 -26.89 -7.00 33.96
CA MET A 1 -26.95 -7.26 32.50
C MET A 1 -25.74 -8.09 32.09
N LYS A 2 -25.87 -9.42 31.92
CA LYS A 2 -24.76 -10.28 31.43
C LYS A 2 -24.86 -10.34 29.90
N LEU A 3 -23.89 -9.77 29.19
CA LEU A 3 -23.83 -9.83 27.73
C LEU A 3 -23.47 -11.27 27.31
N HIS A 4 -24.41 -11.97 26.67
CA HIS A 4 -24.13 -13.26 26.03
C HIS A 4 -23.23 -13.02 24.81
N ARG A 5 -22.07 -13.68 24.79
CA ARG A 5 -21.16 -13.66 23.64
C ARG A 5 -21.79 -14.48 22.52
N ALA A 6 -22.09 -13.85 21.38
CA ALA A 6 -22.56 -14.55 20.19
C ALA A 6 -21.55 -15.64 19.78
N LYS A 7 -22.06 -16.82 19.35
CA LYS A 7 -21.24 -17.87 18.77
C LYS A 7 -20.47 -17.28 17.59
N ARG A 8 -19.14 -17.39 17.61
CA ARG A 8 -18.31 -16.97 16.47
C ARG A 8 -18.67 -17.83 15.27
N ALA A 9 -18.97 -17.20 14.14
CA ALA A 9 -19.08 -17.88 12.85
C ALA A 9 -17.80 -18.69 12.57
N ALA A 10 -17.93 -19.81 11.87
CA ALA A 10 -16.80 -20.66 11.49
C ALA A 10 -15.70 -19.83 10.82
N ALA A 11 -14.45 -20.11 11.18
CA ALA A 11 -13.32 -19.38 10.60
C ALA A 11 -13.25 -19.69 9.10
N LYS A 12 -13.20 -18.65 8.26
CA LYS A 12 -12.98 -18.82 6.82
C LYS A 12 -11.65 -19.54 6.60
N PRO A 13 -11.57 -20.48 5.62
CA PRO A 13 -10.33 -21.18 5.33
C PRO A 13 -9.23 -20.17 4.96
N PRO A 14 -7.99 -20.41 5.39
CA PRO A 14 -6.88 -19.52 5.08
C PRO A 14 -6.64 -19.51 3.57
N GLN A 15 -6.50 -18.32 2.99
CA GLN A 15 -6.17 -18.18 1.58
C GLN A 15 -4.72 -18.64 1.34
N LEU A 16 -4.49 -19.52 0.37
CA LEU A 16 -3.16 -20.05 0.05
C LEU A 16 -2.37 -19.09 -0.85
N ASP A 17 -1.05 -19.04 -0.68
CA ASP A 17 -0.18 -18.19 -1.50
C ASP A 17 0.18 -18.88 -2.83
N CYS A 18 -0.76 -18.90 -3.77
CA CYS A 18 -0.56 -19.55 -5.08
C CYS A 18 0.55 -18.91 -5.93
N ARG A 19 1.12 -17.76 -5.51
CA ARG A 19 2.30 -17.16 -6.16
C ARG A 19 3.50 -18.08 -6.14
N GLN A 20 3.56 -19.02 -5.18
CA GLN A 20 4.62 -20.01 -5.09
C GLN A 20 4.66 -20.97 -6.29
N LEU A 21 3.53 -21.19 -6.96
CA LEU A 21 3.43 -22.01 -8.19
C LEU A 21 3.95 -21.29 -9.45
N ALA A 22 4.40 -20.04 -9.31
CA ALA A 22 5.14 -19.35 -10.38
C ALA A 22 6.47 -20.04 -10.67
N ASN A 23 7.09 -20.66 -9.66
CA ASN A 23 8.32 -21.43 -9.80
C ASN A 23 8.06 -22.73 -10.59
N ALA A 24 8.92 -23.03 -11.55
CA ALA A 24 8.76 -24.20 -12.42
C ALA A 24 8.79 -25.52 -11.63
N ASP A 25 9.73 -25.64 -10.70
CA ASP A 25 9.90 -26.86 -9.89
C ASP A 25 8.67 -27.13 -9.02
N ARG A 26 8.20 -26.11 -8.28
CA ARG A 26 6.98 -26.22 -7.46
C ARG A 26 5.74 -26.54 -8.28
N ARG A 27 5.67 -26.05 -9.52
CA ARG A 27 4.57 -26.35 -10.43
C ARG A 27 4.58 -27.80 -10.86
N GLN A 28 5.74 -28.37 -11.15
CA GLN A 28 5.88 -29.78 -11.50
C GLN A 28 5.53 -30.68 -10.32
N GLU A 29 6.02 -30.36 -9.11
CA GLU A 29 5.64 -31.06 -7.88
C GLU A 29 4.13 -31.03 -7.65
N PHE A 30 3.50 -29.87 -7.85
CA PHE A 30 2.06 -29.73 -7.74
C PHE A 30 1.31 -30.60 -8.77
N GLN A 31 1.74 -30.57 -10.03
CA GLN A 31 1.11 -31.38 -11.08
C GLN A 31 1.17 -32.88 -10.76
N LEU A 32 2.31 -33.37 -10.28
CA LEU A 32 2.48 -34.76 -9.87
C LEU A 32 1.64 -35.12 -8.65
N ALA A 33 1.62 -34.26 -7.62
CA ALA A 33 0.80 -34.47 -6.43
C ALA A 33 -0.70 -34.51 -6.79
N LEU A 34 -1.14 -33.57 -7.63
CA LEU A 34 -2.51 -33.50 -8.12
C LEU A 34 -2.87 -34.74 -8.93
N SER A 35 -2.05 -35.16 -9.91
CA SER A 35 -2.33 -36.34 -10.72
C SER A 35 -2.43 -37.62 -9.87
N ASN A 36 -1.55 -37.76 -8.87
CA ASN A 36 -1.57 -38.92 -7.98
C ASN A 36 -2.83 -38.95 -7.11
N GLN A 37 -3.28 -37.78 -6.65
CA GLN A 37 -4.47 -37.67 -5.81
C GLN A 37 -5.74 -37.94 -6.62
N PHE A 38 -5.83 -37.41 -7.85
CA PHE A 38 -6.95 -37.68 -8.75
C PHE A 38 -7.02 -39.14 -9.21
N ALA A 39 -5.87 -39.81 -9.38
CA ALA A 39 -5.84 -41.24 -9.71
C ALA A 39 -6.39 -42.14 -8.59
N GLN A 40 -6.49 -41.63 -7.36
CA GLN A 40 -7.03 -42.35 -6.18
C GLN A 40 -8.49 -42.00 -5.89
N LEU A 41 -9.07 -41.01 -6.58
CA LEU A 41 -10.48 -40.66 -6.41
C LEU A 41 -11.38 -41.75 -6.99
N ALA A 42 -12.36 -42.18 -6.20
CA ALA A 42 -13.40 -43.10 -6.64
C ALA A 42 -14.64 -42.31 -7.09
N ASP A 43 -15.21 -42.73 -8.21
CA ASP A 43 -16.45 -42.17 -8.76
C ASP A 43 -17.59 -42.32 -7.74
N SER A 44 -18.45 -41.30 -7.63
CA SER A 44 -19.68 -41.35 -6.82
C SER A 44 -20.90 -41.02 -7.65
N GLU A 45 -22.03 -41.64 -7.33
CA GLU A 45 -23.29 -41.37 -8.05
C GLU A 45 -23.88 -39.98 -7.71
N ASP A 46 -23.39 -39.33 -6.65
CA ASP A 46 -23.80 -38.01 -6.22
C ASP A 46 -22.82 -36.92 -6.70
N VAL A 47 -23.34 -35.99 -7.48
CA VAL A 47 -22.59 -34.85 -8.06
C VAL A 47 -22.04 -33.93 -6.97
N ASP A 48 -22.78 -33.72 -5.88
CA ASP A 48 -22.34 -32.84 -4.80
C ASP A 48 -21.13 -33.45 -4.05
N GLU A 49 -21.12 -34.78 -3.88
CA GLU A 49 -19.99 -35.51 -3.29
C GLU A 49 -18.78 -35.53 -4.24
N GLU A 50 -18.99 -35.65 -5.55
CA GLU A 50 -17.91 -35.56 -6.55
C GLU A 50 -17.27 -34.17 -6.55
N GLU A 51 -18.07 -33.10 -6.57
CA GLU A 51 -17.56 -31.73 -6.50
C GLU A 51 -16.72 -31.51 -5.25
N GLN A 52 -17.20 -32.01 -4.10
CA GLN A 52 -16.48 -31.85 -2.84
C GLN A 52 -15.16 -32.62 -2.82
N LYS A 53 -15.12 -33.86 -3.33
CA LYS A 53 -13.89 -34.66 -3.45
C LYS A 53 -12.86 -33.98 -4.36
N ILE A 54 -13.30 -33.41 -5.48
CA ILE A 54 -12.44 -32.67 -6.41
C ILE A 54 -11.87 -31.44 -5.71
N ALA A 55 -12.71 -30.68 -5.01
CA ALA A 55 -12.27 -29.49 -4.28
C ALA A 55 -11.26 -29.82 -3.17
N GLU A 56 -11.51 -30.88 -2.40
CA GLU A 56 -10.60 -31.37 -1.35
C GLU A 56 -9.27 -31.84 -1.96
N ALA A 57 -9.29 -32.59 -3.06
CA ALA A 57 -8.07 -33.03 -3.75
C ALA A 57 -7.20 -31.87 -4.25
N ILE A 58 -7.82 -30.81 -4.77
CA ILE A 58 -7.10 -29.61 -5.18
C ILE A 58 -6.50 -28.89 -3.96
N ILE A 59 -7.25 -28.76 -2.87
CA ILE A 59 -6.77 -28.07 -1.65
C ILE A 59 -5.62 -28.85 -1.00
N ASP A 60 -5.74 -30.16 -0.89
CA ASP A 60 -4.77 -31.03 -0.24
C ASP A 60 -3.45 -31.11 -1.02
N SER A 61 -3.50 -31.19 -2.34
CA SER A 61 -2.29 -31.12 -3.19
C SER A 61 -1.63 -29.73 -3.14
N THR A 62 -2.41 -28.66 -2.94
CA THR A 62 -1.88 -27.29 -2.89
C THR A 62 -1.32 -26.90 -1.52
N CYS A 63 -1.93 -27.35 -0.42
CA CYS A 63 -1.57 -27.01 0.96
C CYS A 63 -0.09 -27.21 1.34
N PRO A 64 0.58 -28.34 1.01
CA PRO A 64 1.98 -28.55 1.38
C PRO A 64 2.93 -27.64 0.59
N LEU A 65 2.56 -27.25 -0.63
CA LEU A 65 3.40 -26.47 -1.54
C LEU A 65 3.19 -24.96 -1.38
N CYS A 66 1.99 -24.55 -1.01
CA CYS A 66 1.59 -23.16 -0.85
C CYS A 66 1.23 -22.88 0.61
N PRO A 67 2.08 -22.18 1.39
CA PRO A 67 1.72 -21.78 2.73
C PRO A 67 0.53 -20.81 2.72
N PRO A 68 -0.24 -20.77 3.81
CA PRO A 68 -1.34 -19.82 3.94
C PRO A 68 -0.81 -18.37 3.97
N ILE A 69 -1.47 -17.48 3.24
CA ILE A 69 -1.18 -16.04 3.21
C ILE A 69 -1.38 -15.48 4.61
N ARG A 70 -0.26 -15.06 5.22
CA ARG A 70 -0.28 -14.37 6.51
C ARG A 70 -0.53 -12.89 6.27
N ARG A 71 -1.64 -12.38 6.79
CA ARG A 71 -1.91 -10.93 6.79
C ARG A 71 -0.91 -10.22 7.69
N ARG A 72 -0.15 -9.28 7.11
CA ARG A 72 0.76 -8.40 7.84
C ARG A 72 0.04 -7.10 8.16
N THR A 73 0.06 -6.68 9.42
CA THR A 73 -0.48 -5.36 9.81
C THR A 73 0.36 -4.23 9.24
N GLN A 74 1.65 -4.48 9.04
CA GLN A 74 2.62 -3.51 8.52
C GLN A 74 3.55 -4.21 7.51
N PRO A 75 3.91 -3.54 6.39
CA PRO A 75 4.70 -4.17 5.33
C PRO A 75 6.10 -4.57 5.77
N TRP A 76 6.68 -3.83 6.72
CA TRP A 76 8.03 -4.05 7.23
C TRP A 76 8.20 -5.26 8.16
N ILE A 77 7.11 -5.89 8.60
CA ILE A 77 7.20 -7.06 9.48
C ILE A 77 7.68 -8.27 8.67
N SER A 78 8.81 -8.86 9.04
CA SER A 78 9.34 -10.05 8.38
C SER A 78 8.53 -11.31 8.68
N GLU A 79 8.65 -12.32 7.81
CA GLU A 79 8.02 -13.63 8.01
C GLU A 79 8.58 -14.35 9.24
N LYS A 80 9.90 -14.29 9.44
CA LYS A 80 10.59 -14.80 10.63
C LYS A 80 10.02 -14.19 11.92
N CYS A 81 9.65 -12.90 11.91
CA CYS A 81 8.97 -12.27 13.04
C CYS A 81 7.57 -12.83 13.30
N LEU A 82 6.82 -13.17 12.25
CA LEU A 82 5.53 -13.82 12.40
C LEU A 82 5.66 -15.24 12.97
N ASP A 83 6.71 -15.97 12.59
CA ASP A 83 6.99 -17.30 13.13
C ASP A 83 7.25 -17.24 14.64
N LEU A 84 8.12 -16.33 15.10
CA LEU A 84 8.35 -16.14 16.54
C LEU A 84 7.08 -15.71 17.28
N VAL A 85 6.24 -14.87 16.67
CA VAL A 85 4.93 -14.51 17.25
C VAL A 85 4.03 -15.74 17.38
N GLY A 86 4.07 -16.65 16.40
CA GLY A 86 3.39 -17.94 16.44
C GLY A 86 3.90 -18.84 17.56
N GLU A 87 5.22 -18.98 17.70
CA GLU A 87 5.84 -19.73 18.79
C GLU A 87 5.50 -19.16 20.17
N ARG A 88 5.55 -17.84 20.32
CA ARG A 88 5.19 -17.17 21.58
C ARG A 88 3.73 -17.46 21.96
N LYS A 89 2.82 -17.49 20.97
CA LYS A 89 1.40 -17.85 21.23
C LYS A 89 1.28 -19.27 21.77
N LYS A 90 2.03 -20.23 21.22
CA LYS A 90 2.08 -21.62 21.70
C LYS A 90 2.69 -21.70 23.11
N ALA A 91 3.76 -20.96 23.37
CA ALA A 91 4.48 -20.99 24.65
C ALA A 91 3.72 -20.31 25.82
N LYS A 92 2.76 -19.43 25.52
CA LYS A 92 2.08 -18.59 26.53
C LYS A 92 1.41 -19.38 27.66
N LEU A 93 0.94 -20.59 27.41
CA LEU A 93 0.24 -21.43 28.39
C LEU A 93 1.10 -22.59 28.93
N VAL A 94 2.35 -22.72 28.49
CA VAL A 94 3.16 -23.92 28.77
C VAL A 94 4.46 -23.56 29.49
N TYR A 95 5.22 -22.58 28.99
CA TYR A 95 6.57 -22.27 29.49
C TYR A 95 6.77 -20.76 29.63
N PHE A 96 6.70 -20.25 30.87
CA PHE A 96 6.79 -18.81 31.15
C PHE A 96 8.14 -18.20 30.75
N GLU A 97 9.25 -18.89 31.02
CA GLU A 97 10.59 -18.40 30.67
C GLU A 97 10.80 -18.31 29.16
N ARG A 98 10.41 -19.36 28.43
CA ARG A 98 10.44 -19.37 26.96
C ARG A 98 9.56 -18.28 26.37
N TYR A 99 8.39 -18.03 26.95
CA TYR A 99 7.54 -16.91 26.54
C TYR A 99 8.25 -15.56 26.73
N ARG A 100 8.97 -15.36 27.84
CA ARG A 100 9.71 -14.12 28.11
C ARG A 100 10.86 -13.91 27.13
N GLN A 101 11.63 -14.96 26.83
CA GLN A 101 12.71 -14.94 25.84
C GLN A 101 12.17 -14.59 24.45
N LEU A 102 11.17 -15.34 23.96
CA LEU A 102 10.54 -15.09 22.67
C LEU A 102 9.97 -13.66 22.57
N ASN A 103 9.40 -13.14 23.65
CA ASN A 103 8.89 -11.78 23.67
C ASN A 103 10.00 -10.72 23.56
N TRP A 104 11.19 -10.99 24.11
CA TRP A 104 12.36 -10.12 23.95
C TRP A 104 12.91 -10.20 22.52
N ASP A 105 13.04 -11.41 21.97
CA ASP A 105 13.49 -11.63 20.58
C ASP A 105 12.58 -10.96 19.56
N ILE A 106 11.26 -11.08 19.73
CA ILE A 106 10.27 -10.43 18.88
C ILE A 106 10.44 -8.91 18.92
N ARG A 107 10.62 -8.30 20.10
CA ARG A 107 10.82 -6.85 20.21
C ARG A 107 12.08 -6.40 19.50
N ARG A 108 13.18 -7.14 19.70
CA ARG A 108 14.47 -6.85 19.06
C ARG A 108 14.37 -6.95 17.54
N MET A 109 13.74 -8.01 17.04
CA MET A 109 13.58 -8.22 15.61
C MET A 109 12.60 -7.23 14.99
N MET A 110 11.48 -6.90 15.65
CA MET A 110 10.57 -5.85 15.16
C MET A 110 11.26 -4.50 15.04
N LYS A 111 12.13 -4.14 15.99
CA LYS A 111 12.93 -2.92 15.90
C LYS A 111 13.88 -2.97 14.69
N ARG A 112 14.65 -4.05 14.56
CA ARG A 112 15.60 -4.24 13.46
C ARG A 112 14.92 -4.26 12.09
N ASP A 113 13.79 -4.96 11.94
CA ASP A 113 13.05 -5.06 10.69
C ASP A 113 12.43 -3.70 10.30
N ARG A 114 11.95 -2.95 11.30
CA ARG A 114 11.45 -1.59 11.08
C ARG A 114 12.57 -0.65 10.63
N GLU A 115 13.72 -0.67 11.31
CA GLU A 115 14.90 0.14 10.95
C GLU A 115 15.36 -0.19 9.53
N ALA A 116 15.61 -1.47 9.23
CA ALA A 116 16.05 -1.91 7.91
C ALA A 116 15.07 -1.51 6.79
N PHE A 117 13.76 -1.54 7.06
CA PHE A 117 12.76 -1.08 6.09
C PHE A 117 12.86 0.42 5.83
N TRP A 118 12.99 1.24 6.89
CA TRP A 118 13.10 2.70 6.72
C TRP A 118 14.43 3.10 6.09
N ASP A 119 15.51 2.39 6.41
CA ASP A 119 16.82 2.57 5.78
C ASP A 119 16.74 2.26 4.27
N GLN A 120 16.08 1.15 3.89
CA GLN A 120 15.84 0.85 2.48
C GLN A 120 15.00 1.93 1.79
N VAL A 121 13.91 2.39 2.44
CA VAL A 121 13.06 3.45 1.88
C VAL A 121 13.84 4.76 1.70
N ALA A 122 14.72 5.11 2.64
CA ALA A 122 15.59 6.27 2.54
C ALA A 122 16.59 6.11 1.39
N HIS A 123 17.20 4.94 1.27
CA HIS A 123 18.11 4.61 0.17
C HIS A 123 17.44 4.71 -1.20
N ASP A 124 16.24 4.14 -1.36
CA ASP A 124 15.46 4.22 -2.59
C ASP A 124 15.11 5.68 -2.95
N LEU A 125 14.84 6.53 -1.95
CA LEU A 125 14.59 7.96 -2.14
C LEU A 125 15.84 8.71 -2.59
N GLU A 126 16.99 8.43 -1.99
CA GLU A 126 18.28 9.01 -2.39
C GLU A 126 18.64 8.60 -3.82
N GLU A 127 18.49 7.32 -4.16
CA GLU A 127 18.75 6.81 -5.51
C GLU A 127 17.83 7.46 -6.55
N ALA A 128 16.53 7.62 -6.24
CA ALA A 128 15.59 8.35 -7.10
C ALA A 128 15.98 9.82 -7.28
N ALA A 129 16.48 10.47 -6.23
CA ALA A 129 16.97 11.86 -6.31
C ALA A 129 18.20 11.97 -7.21
N LEU A 130 19.17 11.05 -7.06
CA LEU A 130 20.38 10.97 -7.88
C LEU A 130 20.08 10.69 -9.34
N ARG A 131 19.07 9.86 -9.63
CA ARG A 131 18.58 9.58 -10.99
C ARG A 131 17.67 10.68 -11.56
N HIS A 132 17.44 11.77 -10.83
CA HIS A 132 16.50 12.84 -11.20
C HIS A 132 15.06 12.35 -11.43
N GLU A 133 14.66 11.22 -10.83
CA GLU A 133 13.32 10.68 -10.92
C GLU A 133 12.37 11.34 -9.90
N TYR A 134 12.19 12.66 -10.01
CA TYR A 134 11.42 13.42 -9.02
C TYR A 134 9.97 12.96 -8.86
N ARG A 135 9.37 12.40 -9.93
CA ARG A 135 8.02 11.85 -9.87
C ARG A 135 7.91 10.66 -8.90
N THR A 136 8.87 9.75 -8.92
CA THR A 136 8.86 8.57 -8.03
C THR A 136 9.13 9.02 -6.59
N LEU A 137 10.11 9.92 -6.40
CA LEU A 137 10.46 10.55 -5.13
C LEU A 137 9.28 11.28 -4.47
N TYR A 138 8.60 12.18 -5.17
CA TYR A 138 7.48 12.91 -4.56
C TYR A 138 6.26 12.02 -4.32
N ARG A 139 6.06 10.99 -5.15
CA ARG A 139 4.99 10.01 -4.94
C ARG A 139 5.21 9.20 -3.67
N THR A 140 6.42 8.71 -3.44
CA THR A 140 6.77 7.96 -2.22
C THR A 140 6.68 8.87 -0.99
N LEU A 141 7.27 10.07 -1.01
CA LEU A 141 7.15 11.06 0.07
C LEU A 141 5.69 11.40 0.41
N ARG A 142 4.83 11.57 -0.60
CA ARG A 142 3.40 11.82 -0.39
C ARG A 142 2.70 10.64 0.27
N GLY A 143 3.04 9.42 -0.14
CA GLY A 143 2.56 8.19 0.48
C GLY A 143 2.96 8.08 1.95
N LEU A 144 4.23 8.40 2.27
CA LEU A 144 4.77 8.37 3.63
C LEU A 144 4.15 9.44 4.54
N SER A 145 3.89 10.64 3.99
CA SER A 145 3.35 11.75 4.76
C SER A 145 1.94 11.49 5.29
N GLY A 146 1.21 10.50 4.74
CA GLY A 146 -0.19 10.21 5.11
C GLY A 146 -1.18 11.34 4.75
N LYS A 147 -0.68 12.48 4.28
CA LYS A 147 -1.44 13.65 3.82
C LYS A 147 -1.93 13.43 2.39
N SER A 148 -2.66 12.35 2.15
CA SER A 148 -3.46 12.26 0.93
C SER A 148 -4.72 13.08 1.14
N LYS A 149 -4.64 14.40 0.91
CA LYS A 149 -5.86 15.17 0.67
C LYS A 149 -6.47 14.60 -0.61
N SER A 150 -7.69 14.08 -0.52
CA SER A 150 -8.52 13.86 -1.70
C SER A 150 -8.56 15.19 -2.44
N THR A 151 -7.91 15.29 -3.59
CA THR A 151 -8.05 16.45 -4.44
C THR A 151 -9.49 16.43 -4.89
N ASN A 152 -10.30 17.38 -4.40
CA ASN A 152 -11.63 17.58 -4.95
C ASN A 152 -11.45 17.94 -6.42
N ASP A 153 -11.63 16.95 -7.29
CA ASP A 153 -11.43 17.07 -8.74
C ASP A 153 -12.60 17.80 -9.43
N ASN A 154 -13.50 18.35 -8.61
CA ASN A 154 -14.73 18.97 -9.02
C ASN A 154 -14.46 20.41 -9.48
N ILE A 155 -14.42 20.61 -10.80
CA ILE A 155 -14.33 21.94 -11.40
C ILE A 155 -15.73 22.57 -11.45
N LYS A 156 -15.87 23.80 -10.93
CA LYS A 156 -17.12 24.58 -10.99
C LYS A 156 -17.25 25.33 -12.32
N LYS A 157 -18.42 25.23 -12.95
CA LYS A 157 -18.85 26.06 -14.07
C LYS A 157 -19.22 27.47 -13.58
N ALA A 158 -19.36 28.43 -14.50
CA ALA A 158 -19.82 29.78 -14.19
C ALA A 158 -21.21 29.77 -13.51
N ASP A 159 -22.07 28.83 -13.89
CA ASP A 159 -23.43 28.66 -13.36
C ASP A 159 -23.48 28.00 -11.96
N GLY A 160 -22.33 27.81 -11.30
CA GLY A 160 -22.24 27.19 -9.98
C GLY A 160 -22.38 25.66 -9.94
N THR A 161 -22.69 25.02 -11.08
CA THR A 161 -22.73 23.56 -11.22
C THR A 161 -21.34 22.94 -11.42
N PHE A 162 -21.20 21.63 -11.17
CA PHE A 162 -19.92 20.93 -11.36
C PHE A 162 -19.84 20.28 -12.74
N VAL A 163 -18.64 20.31 -13.31
CA VAL A 163 -18.28 19.59 -14.54
C VAL A 163 -18.39 18.09 -14.31
N ARG A 164 -19.08 17.38 -15.22
CA ARG A 164 -19.31 15.93 -15.12
C ARG A 164 -18.61 15.11 -16.20
N SER A 165 -18.22 15.73 -17.32
CA SER A 165 -17.54 15.05 -18.42
C SER A 165 -16.17 15.66 -18.74
N THR A 166 -15.31 14.89 -19.42
CA THR A 166 -14.00 15.36 -19.89
C THR A 166 -14.11 16.49 -20.90
N ALA A 167 -15.09 16.44 -21.82
CA ALA A 167 -15.34 17.48 -22.81
C ALA A 167 -15.74 18.81 -22.15
N GLU A 168 -16.66 18.76 -21.18
CA GLU A 168 -17.05 19.95 -20.40
C GLU A 168 -15.88 20.53 -19.61
N ARG A 169 -14.95 19.67 -19.16
CA ARG A 169 -13.76 20.09 -18.43
C ARG A 169 -12.82 20.90 -19.31
N LEU A 170 -12.59 20.45 -20.54
CA LEU A 170 -11.78 21.17 -21.53
C LEU A 170 -12.43 22.49 -21.90
N GLN A 171 -13.75 22.51 -22.10
CA GLN A 171 -14.49 23.73 -22.40
C GLN A 171 -14.36 24.76 -21.28
N ARG A 172 -14.52 24.34 -20.02
CA ARG A 172 -14.38 25.22 -18.85
C ARG A 172 -12.95 25.76 -18.68
N TRP A 173 -11.93 24.96 -19.00
CA TRP A 173 -10.53 25.40 -19.03
C TRP A 173 -10.27 26.41 -20.14
N LYS A 174 -10.84 26.18 -21.33
CA LYS A 174 -10.76 27.12 -22.44
C LYS A 174 -11.36 28.48 -22.05
N GLU A 175 -12.58 28.50 -21.51
CA GLU A 175 -13.24 29.72 -21.02
C GLU A 175 -12.40 30.45 -19.97
N PHE A 176 -11.76 29.72 -19.04
CA PHE A 176 -10.89 30.31 -18.02
C PHE A 176 -9.68 31.02 -18.63
N PHE A 177 -8.98 30.36 -19.56
CA PHE A 177 -7.78 30.91 -20.17
C PHE A 177 -8.08 32.00 -21.20
N ASP A 178 -9.19 31.89 -21.94
CA ASP A 178 -9.66 32.93 -22.84
C ASP A 178 -9.92 34.23 -22.07
N GLY A 179 -10.61 34.17 -20.92
CA GLY A 179 -10.82 35.35 -20.07
C GLY A 179 -9.55 35.87 -19.38
N LEU A 180 -8.59 35.00 -19.08
CA LEU A 180 -7.34 35.40 -18.42
C LEU A 180 -6.38 36.11 -19.37
N TYR A 181 -6.27 35.65 -20.61
CA TYR A 181 -5.23 36.10 -21.55
C TYR A 181 -5.75 36.95 -22.72
N ASN A 182 -7.03 36.89 -23.07
CA ASN A 182 -7.59 37.66 -24.20
C ASN A 182 -8.40 38.86 -23.69
N HIS A 183 -7.76 39.74 -22.91
CA HIS A 183 -8.33 41.03 -22.54
C HIS A 183 -7.99 42.08 -23.59
N ASP A 184 -8.91 43.03 -23.82
CA ASP A 184 -8.68 44.14 -24.72
C ASP A 184 -7.44 44.92 -24.29
N PRO A 185 -6.63 45.42 -25.25
CA PRO A 185 -5.50 46.27 -24.93
C PRO A 185 -6.01 47.47 -24.11
N PRO A 186 -5.32 47.85 -23.02
CA PRO A 186 -5.79 48.89 -22.12
C PRO A 186 -6.08 50.18 -22.91
N GLN A 187 -7.36 50.58 -22.97
CA GLN A 187 -7.81 51.79 -23.67
C GLN A 187 -7.63 53.06 -22.83
N GLY A 188 -6.41 53.28 -22.38
CA GLY A 188 -5.99 54.50 -21.70
C GLY A 188 -4.49 54.71 -21.86
N PRO A 189 -3.98 55.94 -21.62
CA PRO A 189 -2.53 56.12 -21.46
C PRO A 189 -2.03 55.12 -20.42
N PRO A 190 -0.83 54.54 -20.60
CA PRO A 190 -0.33 53.49 -19.71
C PRO A 190 -0.47 53.99 -18.28
N ALA A 191 -1.35 53.34 -17.51
CA ALA A 191 -1.41 53.59 -16.08
C ALA A 191 0.01 53.38 -15.56
N ALA A 192 0.56 54.39 -14.90
CA ALA A 192 1.84 54.26 -14.22
C ALA A 192 1.81 52.93 -13.46
N PRO A 193 2.87 52.10 -13.56
CA PRO A 193 2.86 50.80 -12.90
C PRO A 193 2.41 51.01 -11.46
N PRO A 194 1.50 50.16 -10.93
CA PRO A 194 1.14 50.29 -9.52
C PRO A 194 2.44 50.33 -8.75
N VAL A 195 2.63 51.35 -7.91
CA VAL A 195 3.75 51.39 -6.97
C VAL A 195 3.51 50.19 -6.07
N ILE A 196 4.12 49.07 -6.44
CA ILE A 196 4.27 47.93 -5.57
C ILE A 196 5.23 48.48 -4.52
N ASP A 197 4.71 48.86 -3.36
CA ASP A 197 5.54 48.96 -2.16
C ASP A 197 6.12 47.57 -1.96
N LEU A 198 7.30 47.34 -2.55
CA LEU A 198 8.11 46.19 -2.19
C LEU A 198 8.33 46.32 -0.68
N PRO A 199 7.98 45.30 0.12
CA PRO A 199 8.42 45.29 1.50
C PRO A 199 9.95 45.47 1.48
N PRO A 200 10.51 46.33 2.35
CA PRO A 200 11.93 46.65 2.32
C PRO A 200 12.69 45.32 2.35
N THR A 201 13.46 45.07 1.30
CA THR A 201 14.33 43.90 1.18
C THR A 201 15.25 43.88 2.40
N PRO A 202 15.10 42.93 3.34
CA PRO A 202 16.02 42.81 4.45
C PRO A 202 17.17 41.91 4.01
N MET A 203 17.83 42.28 2.91
CA MET A 203 19.06 41.63 2.45
C MET A 203 19.99 42.75 2.05
N SER A 204 20.56 43.37 3.07
CA SER A 204 21.71 44.25 2.92
C SER A 204 22.91 43.36 2.65
N ASP A 205 23.44 43.40 1.43
CA ASP A 205 24.75 42.84 1.06
C ASP A 205 25.88 43.71 1.64
N ALA A 206 25.86 43.93 2.96
CA ALA A 206 26.98 44.50 3.68
C ALA A 206 27.81 43.34 4.24
N GLU A 207 29.04 43.23 3.77
CA GLU A 207 30.06 42.34 4.31
C GLU A 207 30.16 42.49 5.84
N PRO A 208 30.42 41.40 6.60
CA PRO A 208 30.50 41.48 8.04
C PRO A 208 31.80 42.19 8.44
N THR A 209 31.71 43.48 8.76
CA THR A 209 32.79 44.13 9.51
C THR A 209 32.79 43.61 10.95
N LEU A 210 33.79 42.77 11.23
CA LEU A 210 34.26 42.40 12.56
C LEU A 210 34.64 43.65 13.38
N LYS A 211 34.04 43.79 14.56
CA LYS A 211 34.71 44.23 15.79
C LYS A 211 34.11 43.52 16.99
#